data_AF-A0A936WI17-F1
#
_entry.id   AF-A0A936WI17-F1
#
_cell.length_a   1.000
_cell.length_b   1.000
_cell.length_c   1.000
_cell.angle_alpha   90.00
_cell.angle_beta   90.00
_cell.angle_gamma   90.00
#
_symmetry.space_group_name_H-M   'P 1'
#
loop_
_entity.id
_entity.type
_entity.pdbx_description
1 polymer ?
#
loop_
_entity_poly.entity_id
_entity_poly.type
_entity_poly.pdbx_seq_one_letter_code
_entity_poly.pdbx_strand_id
1 'polypeptide(L)'
;MLTESAIKLLVGIGLLIVSVAYLYRPVLVLRANAWARTLLFNDAHLLHYRRRWGLLAFLASVLFLYSGFLNLSKLKNAAPTVDLTEGYRDFFEYRFDEAAAIAKEVLKRDSGNPHALFLFQQASRAAKRASPKP
;
A
#
# COMPACT_ATOMS: atom_id res chain seq x y z
N MET A 1 -3.50 11.85 -2.89
CA MET A 1 -2.85 10.54 -2.65
C MET A 1 -3.73 9.32 -2.95
N LEU A 2 -4.97 9.23 -2.42
CA LEU A 2 -5.91 8.14 -2.79
C LEU A 2 -6.26 8.12 -4.29
N THR A 3 -6.50 9.30 -4.86
CA THR A 3 -6.82 9.50 -6.28
C THR A 3 -5.69 9.04 -7.20
N GLU A 4 -4.45 9.41 -6.91
CA GLU A 4 -3.27 9.00 -7.69
C GLU A 4 -3.04 7.49 -7.67
N SER A 5 -3.27 6.85 -6.53
CA SER A 5 -3.10 5.39 -6.37
C SER A 5 -4.17 4.64 -7.18
N ALA A 6 -5.42 5.12 -7.14
CA ALA A 6 -6.52 4.56 -7.93
C ALA A 6 -6.29 4.72 -9.44
N ILE A 7 -5.78 5.88 -9.88
CA ILE A 7 -5.44 6.13 -11.30
C ILE A 7 -4.36 5.15 -11.76
N LYS A 8 -3.28 4.96 -10.98
CA LYS A 8 -2.21 4.01 -11.33
C LYS A 8 -2.71 2.57 -11.42
N LEU A 9 -3.62 2.18 -10.55
CA LEU A 9 -4.26 0.86 -10.56
C LEU A 9 -5.16 0.66 -11.78
N LEU A 10 -6.01 1.64 -12.09
CA LEU A 10 -6.87 1.62 -13.28
C LEU A 10 -6.04 1.57 -14.59
N VAL A 11 -4.99 2.38 -14.69
CA VAL A 11 -4.07 2.37 -15.83
C VAL A 11 -3.36 1.02 -15.94
N GLY A 12 -2.88 0.45 -14.83
CA GLY A 12 -2.24 -0.86 -14.80
C GLY A 12 -3.17 -2.00 -15.24
N ILE A 13 -4.43 -1.98 -14.82
CA ILE A 13 -5.48 -2.94 -15.25
C ILE A 13 -5.78 -2.76 -16.75
N GLY A 14 -5.91 -1.52 -17.22
CA GLY A 14 -6.11 -1.23 -18.65
C GLY A 14 -4.97 -1.78 -19.50
N LEU A 15 -3.72 -1.52 -19.10
CA LEU A 15 -2.54 -2.08 -19.77
C LEU A 15 -2.49 -3.61 -19.72
N LEU A 16 -2.93 -4.22 -18.60
CA LEU A 16 -2.98 -5.68 -18.46
C LEU A 16 -3.95 -6.29 -19.49
N ILE A 17 -5.15 -5.71 -19.59
CA ILE A 17 -6.18 -6.17 -20.54
C ILE A 17 -5.68 -6.03 -21.98
N VAL A 18 -5.06 -4.89 -22.32
CA VAL A 18 -4.49 -4.66 -23.65
C VAL A 18 -3.36 -5.65 -23.96
N SER A 19 -2.48 -5.89 -22.99
CA SER A 19 -1.37 -6.85 -23.13
C SER A 19 -1.87 -8.29 -23.32
N VAL A 20 -2.83 -8.74 -22.50
CA VAL A 20 -3.43 -10.08 -22.61
C VAL A 20 -4.19 -10.22 -23.93
N ALA A 21 -4.90 -9.18 -24.37
CA ALA A 21 -5.54 -9.16 -25.68
C ALA A 21 -4.51 -9.31 -26.82
N TYR A 22 -3.34 -8.67 -26.68
CA TYR A 22 -2.23 -8.78 -27.63
C TYR A 22 -1.60 -10.19 -27.68
N LEU A 23 -1.53 -10.87 -26.53
CA LEU A 23 -0.97 -12.20 -26.39
C LEU A 23 -1.93 -13.30 -26.89
N TYR A 24 -3.23 -13.22 -26.56
CA TYR A 24 -4.12 -14.39 -26.58
C TYR A 24 -5.11 -14.46 -27.77
N ARG A 25 -5.57 -13.33 -28.35
CA ARG A 25 -6.58 -13.38 -29.44
C ARG A 25 -6.22 -12.51 -30.67
N PRO A 26 -5.98 -13.11 -31.85
CA PRO A 26 -5.62 -12.36 -33.07
C PRO A 26 -6.73 -11.41 -33.56
N VAL A 27 -8.00 -11.74 -33.30
CA VAL A 27 -9.17 -10.94 -33.75
C VAL A 27 -9.28 -9.59 -33.04
N LEU A 28 -8.93 -9.53 -31.75
CA LEU A 28 -8.95 -8.28 -30.98
C LEU A 28 -7.77 -7.37 -31.35
N VAL A 29 -6.62 -7.96 -31.65
CA VAL A 29 -5.44 -7.24 -32.16
C VAL A 29 -5.74 -6.60 -33.51
N LEU A 30 -6.45 -7.27 -34.42
CA LEU A 30 -6.82 -6.70 -35.72
C LEU A 30 -7.71 -5.45 -35.57
N ARG A 31 -8.66 -5.44 -34.62
CA ARG A 31 -9.50 -4.25 -34.34
C ARG A 31 -8.71 -3.11 -33.70
N ALA A 32 -7.88 -3.41 -32.70
CA ALA A 32 -7.03 -2.41 -32.07
C ALA A 32 -5.97 -1.86 -33.03
N ASN A 33 -5.41 -2.71 -33.89
CA ASN A 33 -4.48 -2.31 -34.94
C ASN A 33 -5.18 -1.44 -35.98
N ALA A 34 -6.42 -1.75 -36.38
CA ALA A 34 -7.19 -0.88 -37.29
C ALA A 34 -7.41 0.52 -36.70
N TRP A 35 -7.60 0.64 -35.39
CA TRP A 35 -7.73 1.92 -34.68
C TRP A 35 -6.37 2.63 -34.48
N ALA A 36 -5.29 1.88 -34.28
CA ALA A 36 -3.93 2.40 -34.21
C ALA A 36 -3.41 2.85 -35.59
N ARG A 37 -3.85 2.18 -36.66
CA ARG A 37 -3.55 2.50 -38.07
C ARG A 37 -4.08 3.87 -38.46
N THR A 38 -5.19 4.30 -37.86
CA THR A 38 -5.73 5.66 -38.04
C THR A 38 -5.00 6.74 -37.25
N LEU A 39 -4.20 6.38 -36.24
CA LEU A 39 -3.56 7.35 -35.34
C LEU A 39 -2.04 7.46 -35.50
N LEU A 40 -1.32 6.36 -35.79
CA LEU A 40 0.13 6.34 -35.56
C LEU A 40 1.01 5.84 -36.72
N PHE A 41 0.83 4.66 -37.35
CA PHE A 41 1.87 4.19 -38.31
C PHE A 41 1.42 3.22 -39.43
N ASN A 42 2.16 3.34 -40.56
CA ASN A 42 2.19 2.49 -41.76
C ASN A 42 2.76 1.09 -41.46
N ASP A 43 2.26 0.05 -42.11
CA ASP A 43 1.79 -1.18 -41.43
C ASP A 43 2.65 -2.47 -41.63
N ALA A 44 3.99 -2.39 -41.72
CA ALA A 44 4.81 -3.60 -41.99
C ALA A 44 5.53 -4.20 -40.76
N HIS A 45 5.95 -3.40 -39.79
CA HIS A 45 6.84 -3.87 -38.72
C HIS A 45 6.14 -4.38 -37.44
N LEU A 46 4.93 -3.89 -37.15
CA LEU A 46 4.22 -4.22 -35.91
C LEU A 46 3.66 -5.65 -35.91
N LEU A 47 3.19 -6.14 -37.07
CA LEU A 47 2.69 -7.51 -37.21
C LEU A 47 3.80 -8.57 -37.06
N HIS A 48 5.03 -8.26 -37.50
CA HIS A 48 6.13 -9.21 -37.44
C HIS A 48 6.65 -9.44 -36.01
N TYR A 49 6.60 -8.40 -35.17
CA TYR A 49 7.06 -8.44 -33.77
C TYR A 49 5.94 -8.34 -32.72
N ARG A 50 4.69 -8.69 -33.09
CA ARG A 50 3.49 -8.70 -32.24
C ARG A 50 3.76 -9.22 -30.82
N ARG A 51 4.46 -10.34 -30.71
CA ARG A 51 4.71 -11.02 -29.43
C ARG A 51 5.62 -10.23 -28.50
N ARG A 52 6.59 -9.47 -29.07
CA ARG A 52 7.53 -8.63 -28.29
C ARG A 52 6.83 -7.40 -27.72
N TRP A 53 5.99 -6.74 -28.51
CA TRP A 53 5.20 -5.58 -28.05
C TRP A 53 4.16 -5.95 -26.99
N GLY A 54 3.49 -7.09 -27.15
CA GLY A 54 2.59 -7.63 -26.12
C GLY A 54 3.32 -7.91 -24.80
N LEU A 55 4.56 -8.41 -24.88
CA LEU A 55 5.41 -8.69 -23.71
C LEU A 55 5.92 -7.42 -23.02
N LEU A 56 6.27 -6.38 -23.79
CA LEU A 56 6.64 -5.07 -23.23
C LEU A 56 5.45 -4.42 -22.50
N ALA A 57 4.26 -4.47 -23.12
CA ALA A 57 3.03 -3.99 -22.48
C ALA A 57 2.69 -4.82 -21.23
N PHE A 58 2.97 -6.13 -21.24
CA PHE A 58 2.80 -7.00 -20.07
C PHE A 58 3.71 -6.59 -18.93
N LEU A 59 5.01 -6.41 -19.20
CA LEU A 59 5.97 -5.98 -18.19
C LEU A 59 5.59 -4.61 -17.62
N ALA A 60 5.21 -3.66 -18.48
CA ALA A 60 4.76 -2.34 -18.06
C ALA A 60 3.52 -2.43 -17.15
N SER A 61 2.54 -3.27 -17.51
CA SER A 61 1.36 -3.54 -16.69
C SER A 61 1.74 -4.04 -15.30
N VAL A 62 2.59 -5.07 -15.21
CA VAL A 62 3.04 -5.67 -13.94
C VAL A 62 3.74 -4.61 -13.07
N LEU A 63 4.59 -3.79 -13.67
CA LEU A 63 5.33 -2.74 -12.97
C LEU A 63 4.41 -1.67 -12.39
N PHE A 64 3.40 -1.23 -13.16
CA PHE A 64 2.38 -0.29 -12.70
C PHE A 64 1.49 -0.88 -11.60
N LEU A 65 1.07 -2.15 -11.75
CA LEU A 65 0.25 -2.83 -10.75
C LEU A 65 0.99 -2.99 -9.43
N TYR A 66 2.24 -3.41 -9.48
CA TYR A 66 3.11 -3.58 -8.31
C TYR A 66 3.34 -2.25 -7.58
N SER A 67 3.65 -1.18 -8.33
CA SER A 67 3.81 0.17 -7.77
C SER A 67 2.51 0.71 -7.15
N GLY A 68 1.37 0.46 -7.79
CA GLY A 68 0.04 0.80 -7.26
C GLY A 68 -0.25 0.10 -5.93
N PHE A 69 0.05 -1.21 -5.85
CA PHE A 69 -0.18 -2.02 -4.64
C PHE A 69 0.71 -1.61 -3.47
N LEU A 70 1.98 -1.26 -3.74
CA LEU A 70 2.90 -0.74 -2.73
C LEU A 70 2.44 0.61 -2.17
N ASN A 71 1.91 1.50 -3.00
CA ASN A 71 1.39 2.79 -2.51
C ASN A 71 0.10 2.60 -1.70
N LEU A 72 -0.78 1.68 -2.13
CA LEU A 72 -2.01 1.39 -1.40
C LEU A 72 -1.75 0.76 -0.03
N SER A 73 -0.75 -0.12 0.08
CA SER A 73 -0.31 -0.69 1.36
C SER A 73 0.30 0.35 2.28
N LYS A 74 1.09 1.30 1.76
CA LYS A 74 1.57 2.44 2.56
C LYS A 74 0.42 3.30 3.11
N LEU A 75 -0.61 3.55 2.31
CA LEU A 75 -1.82 4.27 2.74
C LEU A 75 -2.62 3.50 3.79
N LYS A 76 -2.77 2.19 3.64
CA LYS A 76 -3.42 1.34 4.65
C LYS A 76 -2.65 1.34 5.98
N ASN A 77 -1.32 1.41 5.92
CA ASN A 77 -0.46 1.45 7.09
C ASN A 77 -0.29 2.86 7.67
N ALA A 78 -0.78 3.90 6.99
CA ALA A 78 -0.89 5.27 7.49
C ALA A 78 -2.13 5.47 8.40
N ALA A 79 -2.53 4.43 9.13
CA ALA A 79 -3.39 4.62 10.30
C ALA A 79 -2.67 5.58 11.26
N PRO A 80 -3.40 6.38 12.07
CA PRO A 80 -2.76 7.15 13.13
C PRO A 80 -1.97 6.16 13.98
N THR A 81 -0.64 6.25 13.84
CA THR A 81 0.28 5.59 14.75
C THR A 81 -0.08 6.20 16.08
N VAL A 82 -0.73 5.42 16.95
CA VAL A 82 -0.81 5.75 18.37
C VAL A 82 0.64 5.91 18.78
N ASP A 83 1.08 7.16 18.81
CA ASP A 83 2.50 7.45 18.84
C ASP A 83 2.94 7.18 20.27
N LEU A 84 3.95 6.33 20.40
CA LEU A 84 4.45 5.96 21.71
C LEU A 84 4.98 7.20 22.44
N THR A 85 5.34 8.26 21.71
CA THR A 85 5.70 9.57 22.26
C THR A 85 4.57 10.19 23.09
N GLU A 86 3.31 10.03 22.69
CA GLU A 86 2.15 10.51 23.44
C GLU A 86 2.01 9.73 24.75
N GLY A 87 2.22 8.42 24.71
CA GLY A 87 2.26 7.58 25.92
C GLY A 87 3.39 7.96 26.89
N TYR A 88 4.56 8.36 26.37
CA TYR A 88 5.64 8.88 27.22
C TYR A 88 5.32 10.26 27.80
N ARG A 89 4.67 11.15 27.04
CA ARG A 89 4.22 12.45 27.55
C ARG A 89 3.28 12.26 28.73
N ASP A 90 2.25 11.43 28.57
CA ASP A 90 1.26 11.18 29.63
C ASP A 90 1.90 10.52 30.86
N PHE A 91 2.93 9.69 30.67
CA PHE A 91 3.72 9.12 31.77
C PHE A 91 4.46 10.19 32.58
N PHE A 92 5.07 11.19 31.92
CA PHE A 92 5.74 12.30 32.60
C PHE A 92 4.76 13.31 33.22
N GLU A 93 3.53 13.38 32.72
CA GLU A 93 2.44 14.17 33.29
C GLU A 93 1.72 13.46 34.46
N TYR A 94 2.24 12.33 34.94
CA TYR A 94 1.65 11.52 36.03
C TYR A 94 0.27 10.90 35.69
N ARG A 95 -0.12 10.89 34.41
CA ARG A 95 -1.36 10.26 33.92
C ARG A 95 -1.12 8.79 33.59
N PHE A 96 -0.78 8.01 34.61
CA PHE A 96 -0.28 6.65 34.45
C PHE A 96 -1.30 5.67 33.85
N ASP A 97 -2.59 5.83 34.12
CA ASP A 97 -3.65 4.97 33.56
C ASP A 97 -3.79 5.15 32.04
N GLU A 98 -3.68 6.39 31.58
CA GLU A 98 -3.75 6.74 30.15
C GLU A 98 -2.49 6.27 29.41
N ALA A 99 -1.32 6.51 29.98
CA ALA A 99 -0.05 6.00 29.44
C ALA A 99 -0.05 4.47 29.29
N ALA A 100 -0.61 3.74 30.27
CA ALA A 100 -0.76 2.29 30.20
C ALA A 100 -1.78 1.85 29.14
N ALA A 101 -2.87 2.59 28.94
CA ALA A 101 -3.87 2.31 27.92
C ALA A 101 -3.29 2.45 26.50
N ILE A 102 -2.54 3.54 26.25
CA ILE A 102 -1.85 3.82 24.99
C ILE A 102 -0.83 2.72 24.70
N ALA A 103 0.03 2.39 25.66
CA ALA A 103 1.04 1.34 25.49
C ALA A 103 0.41 -0.04 25.22
N LYS A 104 -0.73 -0.35 25.86
CA LYS A 104 -1.50 -1.58 25.62
C LYS A 104 -2.11 -1.62 24.22
N GLU A 105 -2.56 -0.49 23.70
CA GLU A 105 -3.07 -0.41 22.33
C GLU A 105 -1.96 -0.61 21.30
N VAL A 106 -0.77 -0.04 21.53
CA VAL A 106 0.41 -0.29 20.69
C VAL A 106 0.81 -1.77 20.71
N LEU A 107 0.85 -2.41 21.89
CA LEU A 107 1.13 -3.84 22.04
C LEU A 107 0.14 -4.76 21.33
N LYS A 108 -1.13 -4.36 21.14
CA LYS A 108 -2.11 -5.13 20.36
C LYS A 108 -1.80 -5.11 18.86
N ARG A 109 -1.23 -4.01 18.37
CA ARG A 109 -0.87 -3.84 16.94
C ARG A 109 0.52 -4.42 16.65
N ASP A 110 1.45 -4.23 17.57
CA ASP A 110 2.83 -4.69 17.51
C ASP A 110 3.24 -5.31 18.86
N SER A 111 3.02 -6.62 18.99
CA SER A 111 3.30 -7.37 20.22
C SER A 111 4.80 -7.52 20.50
N GLY A 112 5.67 -7.23 19.53
CA GLY A 112 7.12 -7.36 19.65
C GLY A 112 7.83 -6.08 20.06
N ASN A 113 7.13 -4.95 20.22
CA ASN A 113 7.76 -3.66 20.47
C ASN A 113 8.30 -3.56 21.92
N PRO A 114 9.64 -3.53 22.12
CA PRO A 114 10.22 -3.51 23.46
C PRO A 114 9.92 -2.21 24.23
N HIS A 115 9.78 -1.08 23.52
CA HIS A 115 9.48 0.20 24.15
C HIS A 115 8.04 0.27 24.65
N ALA A 116 7.09 -0.26 23.88
CA ALA A 116 5.69 -0.33 24.32
C ALA A 116 5.53 -1.26 25.53
N LEU A 117 6.25 -2.38 25.53
CA LEU A 117 6.27 -3.32 26.66
C LEU A 117 6.87 -2.68 27.91
N PHE A 118 8.00 -1.98 27.77
CA PHE A 118 8.63 -1.24 28.86
C PHE A 118 7.72 -0.16 29.44
N LEU A 119 7.14 0.68 28.58
CA LEU A 119 6.23 1.75 29.00
C LEU A 119 5.00 1.20 29.71
N PHE A 120 4.37 0.14 29.16
CA PHE A 120 3.23 -0.51 29.79
C PHE A 120 3.55 -1.04 31.20
N GLN A 121 4.71 -1.68 31.38
CA GLN A 121 5.14 -2.20 32.68
C GLN A 121 5.42 -1.08 33.69
N GLN A 122 6.12 -0.03 33.27
CA GLN A 122 6.42 1.13 34.11
C GLN A 122 5.14 1.86 34.53
N ALA A 123 4.29 2.20 33.58
CA ALA A 123 3.03 2.91 33.81
C ALA A 123 2.09 2.10 34.73
N SER A 124 1.93 0.80 34.48
CA SER A 124 1.09 -0.07 35.33
C SER A 124 1.61 -0.18 36.77
N ARG A 125 2.93 -0.17 36.97
CA ARG A 125 3.54 -0.19 38.31
C ARG A 125 3.37 1.15 39.01
N ALA A 126 3.54 2.25 38.29
CA ALA A 126 3.36 3.60 38.82
C ALA A 126 1.90 3.86 39.21
N ALA A 127 0.94 3.49 38.37
CA ALA A 127 -0.49 3.59 38.66
C ALA A 127 -0.87 2.86 39.96
N LYS A 128 -0.42 1.60 40.12
CA LYS A 128 -0.64 0.81 41.35
C LYS A 128 -0.04 1.42 42.62
N ARG A 129 1.04 2.21 42.49
CA ARG A 129 1.67 2.92 43.63
C ARG A 129 0.98 4.23 43.94
N ALA A 130 0.43 4.89 42.92
CA ALA A 130 -0.29 6.16 43.03
C ALA A 130 -1.72 5.97 43.56
N SER A 131 -2.34 4.81 43.37
CA SER A 131 -3.62 4.50 43.99
C SER A 131 -3.46 4.36 45.51
N PRO A 132 -4.18 5.14 46.35
CA PRO A 132 -4.13 4.96 47.80
C PRO A 132 -4.63 3.56 48.13
N LYS A 133 -3.85 2.81 48.92
CA LYS A 133 -4.29 1.53 49.48
C LYS A 133 -5.57 1.79 50.30
N PRO A 134 -6.62 0.96 50.14
CA PRO A 134 -7.80 1.02 51.01
C PRO A 134 -7.43 0.67 52.45
#